data_AF-A0A8X7NBT4-F1
#
_entry.id   AF-A0A8X7NBT4-F1
#
_cell.length_a   1.000
_cell.length_b   1.000
_cell.length_c   1.000
_cell.angle_alpha   90.00
_cell.angle_beta   90.00
_cell.angle_gamma   90.00
#
_symmetry.space_group_name_H-M   'P 1'
#
loop_
_entity.id
_entity.type
_entity.pdbx_description
1 polymer ?
#
loop_
_entity_poly.entity_id
_entity_poly.type
_entity_poly.pdbx_seq_one_letter_code
_entity_poly.pdbx_strand_id
1 'polypeptide(L)'
;MVLFVIGLGLADEQDVTLRGLKAMQGSERVYLEAYTSIFMADGAVQGLEKLIGKEVRLAHRETVELEADEILELAGHADVSFCVVGDPLSATTHTDLILRARNQSPAPIPVKVIHNASIMTALASSGLAAYNFGQTISVPFWSESWRPDSWLERIGENVKVGLHTLCLGDIKVREQSEEDMARGIQRYQDPRYMLIPQLISQITTADKEHNTSYLLPDQTLAIALCRMGADDELILSGTLSELLSLASASSPADQKKEEDEDEALADENGWGEKEVAKHQAKRAEERAVKAYGKPLHSLVVVGKRLHPLERGYAGMYKVPGSRWDEVAKEVYGCES
;
A
#
# COMPACT_ATOMS: atom_id res chain seq x y z
N MET A 1 27.68 -2.62 -20.65
CA MET A 1 26.47 -3.28 -20.16
C MET A 1 25.96 -2.49 -18.98
N VAL A 2 24.64 -2.36 -18.86
CA VAL A 2 23.99 -1.46 -17.92
C VAL A 2 22.84 -2.19 -17.25
N LEU A 3 22.77 -2.10 -15.92
CA LEU A 3 21.56 -2.40 -15.18
C LEU A 3 20.66 -1.17 -15.16
N PHE A 4 19.55 -1.22 -15.86
CA PHE A 4 18.50 -0.21 -15.78
C PHE A 4 17.56 -0.55 -14.63
N VAL A 5 17.33 0.40 -13.74
CA VAL A 5 16.36 0.27 -12.65
C VAL A 5 15.21 1.23 -12.98
N ILE A 6 14.05 0.70 -13.36
CA ILE A 6 13.02 1.44 -14.10
C ILE A 6 11.71 1.45 -13.31
N GLY A 7 11.18 2.64 -13.07
CA GLY A 7 9.82 2.80 -12.54
C GLY A 7 8.77 2.63 -13.63
N LEU A 8 7.75 1.83 -13.36
CA LEU A 8 6.64 1.59 -14.28
C LEU A 8 5.48 2.58 -14.09
N GLY A 9 5.46 3.33 -12.97
CA GLY A 9 4.31 4.16 -12.63
C GLY A 9 3.24 3.37 -11.88
N LEU A 10 2.03 3.90 -11.75
CA LEU A 10 1.13 3.51 -10.65
C LEU A 10 0.07 2.48 -11.03
N ALA A 11 -0.45 2.52 -12.25
CA ALA A 11 -1.62 1.76 -12.64
C ALA A 11 -1.31 0.60 -13.60
N ASP A 12 -0.87 0.92 -14.81
CA ASP A 12 -0.74 -0.03 -15.91
C ASP A 12 0.48 0.26 -16.82
N GLU A 13 0.60 -0.48 -17.94
CA GLU A 13 1.72 -0.33 -18.86
C GLU A 13 1.81 1.04 -19.57
N GLN A 14 0.76 1.85 -19.55
CA GLN A 14 0.74 3.17 -20.18
C GLN A 14 1.42 4.23 -19.33
N ASP A 15 1.57 4.00 -18.02
CA ASP A 15 2.27 4.92 -17.12
C ASP A 15 3.80 4.89 -17.31
N VAL A 16 4.32 3.92 -18.07
CA VAL A 16 5.75 3.83 -18.31
C VAL A 16 6.26 5.07 -19.05
N THR A 17 7.33 5.66 -18.55
CA THR A 17 7.97 6.75 -19.28
C THR A 17 8.50 6.28 -20.64
N LEU A 18 8.47 7.16 -21.66
CA LEU A 18 9.09 6.88 -22.95
C LEU A 18 10.57 6.48 -22.85
N ARG A 19 11.27 6.94 -21.81
CA ARG A 19 12.66 6.57 -21.54
C ARG A 19 12.75 5.13 -21.00
N GLY A 20 11.88 4.76 -20.07
CA GLY A 20 11.78 3.40 -19.53
C GLY A 20 11.44 2.40 -20.62
N LEU A 21 10.44 2.70 -21.45
CA LEU A 21 10.04 1.85 -22.58
C LEU A 21 11.21 1.56 -23.54
N LYS A 22 11.94 2.60 -23.96
CA LYS A 22 13.11 2.44 -24.84
C LYS A 22 14.22 1.62 -24.20
N ALA A 23 14.45 1.77 -22.90
CA ALA A 23 15.45 0.97 -22.18
C ALA A 23 15.06 -0.51 -22.15
N MET A 24 13.80 -0.83 -21.80
CA MET A 24 13.29 -2.20 -21.80
C MET A 24 13.36 -2.87 -23.17
N GLN A 25 12.98 -2.15 -24.24
CA GLN A 25 13.10 -2.65 -25.61
C GLN A 25 14.56 -2.95 -26.01
N GLY A 26 15.52 -2.15 -25.51
CA GLY A 26 16.95 -2.34 -25.75
C GLY A 26 17.60 -3.44 -24.90
N SER A 27 17.09 -3.73 -23.71
CA SER A 27 17.64 -4.74 -22.79
C SER A 27 17.52 -6.16 -23.32
N GLU A 28 18.52 -7.00 -23.06
CA GLU A 28 18.47 -8.44 -23.34
C GLU A 28 17.40 -9.14 -22.48
N ARG A 29 17.26 -8.70 -21.23
CA ARG A 29 16.29 -9.25 -20.28
C ARG A 29 15.55 -8.14 -19.54
N VAL A 30 14.26 -8.36 -19.34
CA VAL A 30 13.39 -7.51 -18.52
C VAL A 30 12.87 -8.34 -17.36
N TYR A 31 13.18 -7.90 -16.15
CA TYR A 31 12.64 -8.41 -14.90
C TYR A 31 11.59 -7.43 -14.36
N LEU A 32 10.53 -7.94 -13.76
CA LEU A 32 9.53 -7.16 -13.03
C LEU A 32 9.44 -7.70 -11.61
N GLU A 33 9.76 -6.86 -10.62
CA GLU A 33 9.48 -7.21 -9.24
C GLU A 33 7.96 -7.14 -8.98
N ALA A 34 7.43 -8.13 -8.27
CA ALA A 34 5.98 -8.28 -8.06
C ALA A 34 5.61 -8.42 -6.57
N TYR A 35 6.40 -7.82 -5.67
CA TYR A 35 6.23 -7.98 -4.23
C TYR A 35 6.26 -6.67 -3.43
N THR A 36 6.76 -5.56 -3.99
CA THR A 36 6.73 -4.25 -3.32
C THR A 36 5.49 -3.44 -3.64
N SER A 37 4.85 -3.70 -4.79
CA SER A 37 3.56 -3.13 -5.19
C SER A 37 2.91 -4.00 -6.29
N ILE A 38 1.74 -3.59 -6.79
CA ILE A 38 0.98 -4.32 -7.82
C ILE A 38 0.70 -3.47 -9.04
N PHE A 39 0.81 -4.11 -10.20
CA PHE A 39 0.22 -3.61 -11.43
C PHE A 39 -1.29 -3.85 -11.36
N MET A 40 -2.07 -2.77 -11.30
CA MET A 40 -3.47 -2.82 -10.87
C MET A 40 -4.41 -3.37 -11.94
N ALA A 41 -4.06 -3.21 -13.22
CA ALA A 41 -4.88 -3.68 -14.33
C ALA A 41 -4.68 -5.18 -14.62
N ASP A 42 -5.79 -5.87 -14.86
CA ASP A 42 -5.79 -7.27 -15.25
C ASP A 42 -5.03 -7.43 -16.58
N GLY A 43 -4.02 -8.31 -16.59
CA GLY A 43 -3.23 -8.56 -17.79
C GLY A 43 -2.16 -7.51 -18.10
N ALA A 44 -1.88 -6.58 -17.18
CA ALA A 44 -0.93 -5.49 -17.42
C ALA A 44 0.51 -5.97 -17.69
N VAL A 45 0.92 -7.13 -17.15
CA VAL A 45 2.21 -7.76 -17.51
C VAL A 45 2.22 -8.14 -19.00
N GLN A 46 1.14 -8.74 -19.49
CA GLN A 46 1.00 -9.09 -20.91
C GLN A 46 0.85 -7.85 -21.79
N GLY A 47 0.23 -6.79 -21.29
CA GLY A 47 0.20 -5.46 -21.93
C GLY A 47 1.61 -4.91 -22.11
N LEU A 48 2.41 -4.94 -21.04
CA LEU A 48 3.80 -4.52 -21.05
C LEU A 48 4.64 -5.37 -22.02
N GLU A 49 4.51 -6.70 -21.99
CA GLU A 49 5.21 -7.61 -22.91
C GLU A 49 4.93 -7.27 -24.39
N LYS A 50 3.67 -6.98 -24.73
CA LYS A 50 3.28 -6.54 -26.08
C LYS A 50 3.90 -5.19 -26.44
N LEU A 51 3.94 -4.25 -25.49
CA LEU A 51 4.48 -2.91 -25.69
C LEU A 51 6.01 -2.93 -25.92
N ILE A 52 6.72 -3.79 -25.19
CA ILE A 52 8.19 -3.94 -25.31
C ILE A 52 8.60 -4.96 -26.38
N GLY A 53 7.69 -5.83 -26.83
CA GLY A 53 7.95 -6.90 -27.80
C GLY A 53 8.83 -8.02 -27.25
N LYS A 54 8.82 -8.25 -25.93
CA LYS A 54 9.68 -9.19 -25.20
C LYS A 54 8.95 -9.76 -23.98
N GLU A 55 9.39 -10.94 -23.56
CA GLU A 55 8.93 -11.59 -22.31
C GLU A 55 9.39 -10.78 -21.09
N VAL A 56 8.51 -10.64 -20.10
CA VAL A 56 8.80 -10.04 -18.80
C VAL A 56 8.89 -11.14 -17.75
N ARG A 57 10.06 -11.31 -17.13
CA ARG A 57 10.26 -12.31 -16.08
C ARG A 57 9.90 -11.74 -14.72
N LEU A 58 8.98 -12.39 -14.02
CA LEU A 58 8.66 -12.01 -12.64
C LEU A 58 9.83 -12.34 -11.72
N ALA A 59 10.24 -11.36 -10.93
CA ALA A 59 11.25 -11.48 -9.89
C ALA A 59 10.57 -11.41 -8.52
N HIS A 60 10.73 -12.47 -7.73
CA HIS A 60 10.16 -12.57 -6.38
C HIS A 60 11.15 -12.05 -5.34
N ARG A 61 10.69 -11.86 -4.10
CA ARG A 61 11.51 -11.33 -3.01
C ARG A 61 12.79 -12.16 -2.82
N GLU A 62 12.68 -13.49 -2.88
CA GLU A 62 13.83 -14.39 -2.78
C GLU A 62 14.84 -14.14 -3.91
N THR A 63 14.36 -14.03 -5.15
CA THR A 63 15.20 -13.78 -6.33
C THR A 63 15.92 -12.43 -6.26
N VAL A 64 15.30 -11.40 -5.67
CA VAL A 64 15.86 -10.04 -5.64
C VAL A 64 16.69 -9.77 -4.40
N GLU A 65 16.27 -10.25 -3.23
CA GLU A 65 16.93 -9.94 -1.96
C GLU A 65 17.97 -11.00 -1.58
N LEU A 66 17.73 -12.27 -1.90
CA LEU A 66 18.61 -13.38 -1.52
C LEU A 66 19.47 -13.87 -2.69
N GLU A 67 18.91 -13.91 -3.90
CA GLU A 67 19.52 -14.59 -5.07
C GLU A 67 19.75 -13.65 -6.26
N ALA A 68 20.04 -12.36 -6.00
CA ALA A 68 20.22 -11.36 -7.06
C ALA A 68 21.42 -11.62 -7.99
N ASP A 69 22.26 -12.60 -7.66
CA ASP A 69 23.46 -12.95 -8.41
C ASP A 69 23.12 -13.26 -9.88
N GLU A 70 21.99 -13.90 -10.18
CA GLU A 70 21.58 -14.16 -11.57
C GLU A 70 21.33 -12.87 -12.36
N ILE A 71 20.65 -11.90 -11.74
CA ILE A 71 20.35 -10.60 -12.37
C ILE A 71 21.65 -9.82 -12.60
N LEU A 72 22.53 -9.83 -11.59
CA LEU A 72 23.80 -9.08 -11.63
C LEU A 72 24.82 -9.72 -12.58
N GLU A 73 24.92 -11.04 -12.60
CA GLU A 73 25.79 -11.78 -13.53
C GLU A 73 25.40 -11.47 -14.97
N LEU A 74 24.10 -11.54 -15.30
CA LEU A 74 23.62 -11.18 -16.63
C LEU A 74 23.88 -9.70 -16.95
N ALA A 75 23.66 -8.79 -16.00
CA ALA A 75 23.92 -7.36 -16.18
C ALA A 75 25.41 -7.01 -16.37
N GLY A 76 26.33 -7.90 -15.97
CA GLY A 76 27.76 -7.81 -16.27
C GLY A 76 28.08 -8.04 -17.76
N HIS A 77 27.20 -8.74 -18.48
CA HIS A 77 27.44 -9.18 -19.86
C HIS A 77 26.43 -8.63 -20.89
N ALA A 78 25.28 -8.15 -20.44
CA ALA A 78 24.22 -7.58 -21.28
C ALA A 78 23.50 -6.42 -20.59
N ASP A 79 22.79 -5.61 -21.37
CA ASP A 79 21.88 -4.60 -20.79
C ASP A 79 20.65 -5.30 -20.20
N VAL A 80 20.37 -5.06 -18.92
CA VAL A 80 19.27 -5.69 -18.18
C VAL A 80 18.36 -4.63 -17.59
N SER A 81 17.05 -4.79 -17.73
CA SER A 81 16.05 -3.93 -17.11
C SER A 81 15.45 -4.62 -15.89
N PHE A 82 15.52 -3.97 -14.74
CA PHE A 82 14.85 -4.35 -13.50
C PHE A 82 13.74 -3.33 -13.23
N CYS A 83 12.49 -3.76 -13.39
CA CYS A 83 11.31 -2.91 -13.36
C CYS A 83 10.61 -3.00 -12.01
N VAL A 84 10.15 -1.85 -11.52
CA VAL A 84 9.50 -1.68 -10.22
C VAL A 84 8.20 -0.92 -10.45
N VAL A 85 7.09 -1.39 -9.87
CA VAL A 85 5.83 -0.64 -9.91
C VAL A 85 5.97 0.63 -9.06
N GLY A 86 5.54 1.76 -9.60
CA GLY A 86 5.78 3.10 -9.06
C GLY A 86 7.15 3.65 -9.46
N ASP A 87 7.85 4.23 -8.50
CA ASP A 87 9.21 4.72 -8.65
C ASP A 87 10.20 3.83 -7.89
N PRO A 88 11.36 3.46 -8.46
CA PRO A 88 12.21 2.43 -7.89
C PRO A 88 12.85 2.78 -6.56
N LEU A 89 12.88 4.06 -6.16
CA LEU A 89 13.61 4.53 -4.96
C LEU A 89 12.70 5.21 -3.92
N SER A 90 11.38 5.19 -4.11
CA SER A 90 10.45 5.92 -3.24
C SER A 90 10.14 5.19 -1.92
N ALA A 91 9.80 3.90 -1.98
CA ALA A 91 9.36 3.12 -0.81
C ALA A 91 9.80 1.66 -0.90
N THR A 92 11.02 1.42 -1.38
CA THR A 92 11.55 0.09 -1.66
C THR A 92 12.96 -0.09 -1.10
N THR A 93 13.43 -1.33 -1.05
CA THR A 93 14.79 -1.71 -0.64
C THR A 93 15.76 -1.86 -1.81
N HIS A 94 15.37 -1.48 -3.04
CA HIS A 94 16.17 -1.73 -4.25
C HIS A 94 17.49 -0.94 -4.32
N THR A 95 17.71 0.01 -3.41
CA THR A 95 19.04 0.60 -3.18
C THR A 95 20.10 -0.46 -2.90
N ASP A 96 19.74 -1.56 -2.23
CA ASP A 96 20.67 -2.68 -1.99
C ASP A 96 21.14 -3.34 -3.31
N LEU A 97 20.24 -3.62 -4.24
CA LEU A 97 20.58 -4.17 -5.55
C LEU A 97 21.54 -3.23 -6.32
N ILE A 98 21.30 -1.92 -6.24
CA ILE A 98 22.16 -0.90 -6.86
C ILE A 98 23.55 -0.90 -6.23
N LEU A 99 23.64 -1.01 -4.90
CA LEU A 99 24.92 -1.10 -4.19
C LEU A 99 25.68 -2.37 -4.56
N ARG A 100 25.01 -3.53 -4.59
CA ARG A 100 25.62 -4.79 -5.02
C ARG A 100 26.13 -4.71 -6.46
N ALA A 101 25.34 -4.18 -7.40
CA ALA A 101 25.75 -3.97 -8.78
C ALA A 101 27.01 -3.07 -8.90
N ARG A 102 27.05 -1.98 -8.15
CA ARG A 102 28.19 -1.03 -8.16
C ARG A 102 29.42 -1.55 -7.44
N ASN A 103 29.27 -2.50 -6.53
CA ASN A 103 30.38 -3.12 -5.80
C ASN A 103 30.86 -4.43 -6.43
N GLN A 104 30.34 -4.82 -7.60
CA GLN A 104 30.78 -6.01 -8.33
C GLN A 104 32.28 -5.96 -8.67
N SER A 105 32.87 -7.15 -8.71
CA SER A 105 34.30 -7.38 -8.96
C SER A 105 34.47 -8.41 -10.08
N PRO A 106 35.43 -8.24 -11.02
CA PRO A 106 36.54 -7.27 -11.01
C PRO A 106 36.17 -5.86 -11.49
N ALA A 107 34.98 -5.66 -12.05
CA ALA A 107 34.52 -4.37 -12.54
C ALA A 107 33.08 -4.10 -12.08
N PRO A 108 32.76 -2.84 -11.70
CA PRO A 108 31.43 -2.47 -11.29
C PRO A 108 30.46 -2.50 -12.48
N ILE A 109 29.20 -2.86 -12.23
CA ILE A 109 28.14 -2.79 -13.23
C ILE A 109 27.59 -1.34 -13.25
N PRO A 110 27.62 -0.64 -14.40
CA PRO A 110 26.96 0.65 -14.55
C PRO A 110 25.45 0.53 -14.27
N VAL A 111 24.93 1.38 -13.39
CA VAL A 111 23.50 1.43 -13.07
C VAL A 111 22.88 2.74 -13.56
N LYS A 112 21.75 2.66 -14.25
CA LYS A 112 20.93 3.82 -14.63
C LYS A 112 19.54 3.71 -14.03
N VAL A 113 19.19 4.64 -13.15
CA VAL A 113 17.83 4.75 -12.59
C VAL A 113 16.97 5.58 -13.55
N ILE A 114 15.79 5.07 -13.90
CA ILE A 114 14.76 5.77 -14.66
C ILE A 114 13.55 5.92 -13.75
N HIS A 115 13.32 7.14 -13.28
CA HIS A 115 12.24 7.50 -12.37
C HIS A 115 10.86 7.46 -13.04
N ASN A 116 9.82 7.36 -12.21
CA ASN A 116 8.43 7.48 -12.63
C ASN A 116 7.53 8.08 -11.52
N ALA A 117 6.22 8.13 -11.72
CA ALA A 117 5.25 8.50 -10.70
C ALA A 117 5.28 7.53 -9.51
N SER A 118 5.00 8.06 -8.32
CA SER A 118 5.05 7.35 -7.05
C SER A 118 3.87 7.74 -6.17
N ILE A 119 3.43 6.85 -5.27
CA ILE A 119 2.44 7.21 -4.24
C ILE A 119 2.93 8.39 -3.39
N MET A 120 4.25 8.51 -3.21
CA MET A 120 4.90 9.61 -2.49
C MET A 120 4.67 10.97 -3.15
N THR A 121 4.34 11.01 -4.44
CA THR A 121 4.00 12.25 -5.16
C THR A 121 2.51 12.34 -5.47
N ALA A 122 1.87 11.21 -5.80
CA ALA A 122 0.44 11.15 -6.09
C ALA A 122 -0.44 11.45 -4.86
N LEU A 123 0.11 11.36 -3.64
CA LEU A 123 -0.55 11.80 -2.42
C LEU A 123 -1.06 13.24 -2.47
N ALA A 124 -0.48 14.10 -3.33
CA ALA A 124 -0.92 15.48 -3.50
C ALA A 124 -2.34 15.58 -4.11
N SER A 125 -2.82 14.54 -4.80
CA SER A 125 -4.20 14.44 -5.28
C SER A 125 -5.23 14.46 -4.15
N SER A 126 -4.81 14.19 -2.90
CA SER A 126 -5.63 14.36 -1.70
C SER A 126 -6.08 15.82 -1.47
N GLY A 127 -5.43 16.80 -2.12
CA GLY A 127 -5.62 18.22 -1.88
C GLY A 127 -4.70 18.78 -0.78
N LEU A 128 -3.93 17.92 -0.12
CA LEU A 128 -2.93 18.34 0.86
C LEU A 128 -1.60 18.66 0.17
N ALA A 129 -0.90 19.67 0.68
CA ALA A 129 0.37 20.07 0.12
C ALA A 129 1.46 19.06 0.45
N ALA A 130 2.15 18.53 -0.56
CA ALA A 130 3.21 17.53 -0.38
C ALA A 130 4.33 17.99 0.57
N TYR A 131 4.64 19.30 0.62
CA TYR A 131 5.64 19.85 1.53
C TYR A 131 5.23 19.83 3.02
N ASN A 132 3.94 19.61 3.32
CA ASN A 132 3.40 19.48 4.68
C ASN A 132 3.31 18.00 5.14
N PHE A 133 3.83 17.05 4.37
CA PHE A 133 3.97 15.66 4.81
C PHE A 133 5.25 15.46 5.60
N GLY A 134 5.14 14.79 6.74
CA GLY A 134 6.27 14.39 7.57
C GLY A 134 6.80 13.01 7.20
N GLN A 135 7.32 12.28 8.19
CA GLN A 135 7.82 10.93 7.96
C GLN A 135 6.67 10.02 7.51
N THR A 136 6.83 9.38 6.35
CA THR A 136 5.94 8.31 5.88
C THR A 136 6.19 7.04 6.68
N ILE A 137 5.14 6.28 6.98
CA ILE A 137 5.21 5.06 7.79
C ILE A 137 4.62 3.88 7.03
N SER A 138 5.08 2.67 7.37
CA SER A 138 4.51 1.41 6.89
C SER A 138 3.88 0.66 8.06
N VAL A 139 2.63 0.24 7.90
CA VAL A 139 1.86 -0.50 8.90
C VAL A 139 1.82 -1.97 8.48
N PRO A 140 2.60 -2.87 9.12
CA PRO A 140 2.56 -4.30 8.83
C PRO A 140 1.26 -4.94 9.36
N PHE A 141 0.84 -6.06 8.78
CA PHE A 141 -0.25 -6.84 9.35
C PHE A 141 0.13 -7.36 10.73
N TRP A 142 -0.79 -7.22 11.69
CA TRP A 142 -0.68 -7.88 12.98
C TRP A 142 -1.03 -9.37 12.90
N SER A 143 -0.37 -10.17 13.73
CA SER A 143 -0.76 -11.54 14.06
C SER A 143 -1.04 -11.65 15.56
N GLU A 144 -1.53 -12.81 16.01
CA GLU A 144 -1.74 -13.09 17.44
C GLU A 144 -0.45 -12.97 18.26
N SER A 145 0.69 -13.36 17.68
CA SER A 145 1.99 -13.42 18.34
C SER A 145 2.87 -12.19 18.05
N TRP A 146 2.54 -11.37 17.05
CA TRP A 146 3.38 -10.26 16.60
C TRP A 146 2.55 -9.04 16.21
N ARG A 147 2.57 -8.02 17.08
CA ARG A 147 1.83 -6.76 16.92
C ARG A 147 2.75 -5.55 17.01
N PRO A 148 3.65 -5.33 16.03
CA PRO A 148 4.57 -4.19 16.06
C PRO A 148 3.82 -2.87 15.84
N ASP A 149 4.25 -1.85 16.56
CA ASP A 149 3.60 -0.54 16.64
C ASP A 149 4.60 0.62 16.62
N SER A 150 5.89 0.36 16.32
CA SER A 150 6.92 1.42 16.26
C SER A 150 6.61 2.56 15.28
N TRP A 151 5.68 2.34 14.35
CA TRP A 151 5.16 3.38 13.45
C TRP A 151 4.29 4.41 14.16
N LEU A 152 3.69 4.07 15.30
CA LEU A 152 2.82 4.97 16.08
C LEU A 152 3.59 6.20 16.55
N GLU A 153 4.78 6.01 17.15
CA GLU A 153 5.63 7.11 17.60
C GLU A 153 5.92 8.12 16.49
N ARG A 154 6.18 7.64 15.26
CA ARG A 154 6.45 8.48 14.07
C ARG A 154 5.21 9.26 13.63
N ILE A 155 4.02 8.68 13.73
CA ILE A 155 2.76 9.43 13.56
C ILE A 155 2.68 10.55 14.61
N GLY A 156 2.98 10.23 15.87
CA GLY A 156 3.01 11.20 16.97
C GLY A 156 4.00 12.35 16.75
N GLU A 157 5.19 12.07 16.22
CA GLU A 157 6.17 13.09 15.83
C GLU A 157 5.61 14.07 14.80
N ASN A 158 5.02 13.54 13.71
CA ASN A 158 4.38 14.37 12.68
C ASN A 158 3.21 15.18 13.26
N VAL A 159 2.33 14.56 14.05
CA VAL A 159 1.19 15.25 14.68
C VAL A 159 1.65 16.39 15.59
N LYS A 160 2.71 16.18 16.38
CA LYS A 160 3.29 17.18 17.28
C LYS A 160 3.76 18.43 16.54
N VAL A 161 4.34 18.29 15.36
CA VAL A 161 4.74 19.42 14.52
C VAL A 161 3.65 19.85 13.53
N GLY A 162 2.51 19.16 13.52
CA GLY A 162 1.34 19.44 12.70
C GLY A 162 1.45 19.02 11.24
N LEU A 163 2.37 18.12 10.89
CA LEU A 163 2.53 17.56 9.55
C LEU A 163 1.56 16.41 9.29
N HIS A 164 1.20 16.21 8.02
CA HIS A 164 0.43 15.05 7.59
C HIS A 164 1.30 13.80 7.55
N THR A 165 0.68 12.63 7.71
CA THR A 165 1.37 11.35 7.65
C THR A 165 0.76 10.49 6.57
N LEU A 166 1.57 10.07 5.59
CA LEU A 166 1.20 8.99 4.69
C LEU A 166 1.48 7.65 5.39
N CYS A 167 0.44 6.83 5.50
CA CYS A 167 0.46 5.50 6.07
C CYS A 167 0.30 4.48 4.94
N LEU A 168 1.37 3.74 4.66
CA LEU A 168 1.39 2.65 3.69
C LEU A 168 0.95 1.35 4.35
N GLY A 169 0.00 0.65 3.73
CA GLY A 169 -0.46 -0.66 4.18
C GLY A 169 0.47 -1.79 3.75
N ASP A 170 0.51 -2.86 4.54
CA ASP A 170 1.31 -4.04 4.24
C ASP A 170 0.84 -4.77 2.97
N ILE A 171 1.80 -5.42 2.31
CA ILE A 171 1.59 -6.24 1.12
C ILE A 171 2.25 -7.59 1.35
N LYS A 172 1.42 -8.65 1.35
CA LYS A 172 1.86 -10.02 1.56
C LYS A 172 1.60 -10.83 0.31
N VAL A 173 2.62 -10.96 -0.52
CA VAL A 173 2.59 -11.75 -1.78
C VAL A 173 3.55 -12.92 -1.63
N ARG A 174 3.11 -14.12 -2.03
CA ARG A 174 3.90 -15.36 -1.93
C ARG A 174 4.50 -15.59 -0.54
N GLU A 175 3.73 -15.36 0.51
CA GLU A 175 4.13 -15.76 1.87
C GLU A 175 3.71 -17.20 2.17
N GLN A 176 4.52 -17.93 2.93
CA GLN A 176 4.16 -19.23 3.48
C GLN A 176 3.46 -19.05 4.82
N SER A 177 2.61 -20.00 5.22
CA SER A 177 2.09 -20.02 6.58
C SER A 177 3.19 -20.40 7.57
N GLU A 178 3.09 -19.94 8.83
CA GLU A 178 4.03 -20.32 9.89
C GLU A 178 4.07 -21.85 10.06
N GLU A 179 2.92 -22.51 9.92
CA GLU A 179 2.79 -23.96 9.98
C GLU A 179 3.49 -24.65 8.80
N ASP A 180 3.31 -24.15 7.58
CA ASP A 180 3.99 -24.69 6.39
C ASP A 180 5.51 -24.50 6.49
N MET A 181 5.97 -23.32 6.94
CA MET A 181 7.39 -23.05 7.19
C MET A 181 7.98 -23.99 8.24
N ALA A 182 7.30 -24.17 9.37
CA ALA A 182 7.73 -25.07 10.44
C ALA A 182 7.80 -26.53 9.99
N ARG A 183 7.00 -26.92 8.99
CA ARG A 183 6.97 -28.26 8.38
C ARG A 183 7.85 -28.41 7.14
N GLY A 184 8.50 -27.33 6.69
CA GLY A 184 9.28 -27.32 5.45
C GLY A 184 8.45 -27.56 4.19
N ILE A 185 7.15 -27.25 4.22
CA ILE A 185 6.23 -27.40 3.08
C ILE A 185 6.23 -26.10 2.29
N GLN A 186 6.72 -26.12 1.05
CA GLN A 186 6.71 -24.94 0.19
C GLN A 186 5.33 -24.70 -0.42
N ARG A 187 4.42 -24.11 0.37
CA ARG A 187 3.08 -23.71 -0.05
C ARG A 187 2.86 -22.22 0.23
N TYR A 188 2.56 -21.48 -0.83
CA TYR A 188 2.29 -20.06 -0.75
C TYR A 188 0.81 -19.78 -0.53
N GLN A 189 0.53 -18.78 0.28
CA GLN A 189 -0.82 -18.24 0.50
C GLN A 189 -1.20 -17.28 -0.63
N ASP A 190 -2.51 -17.06 -0.76
CA ASP A 190 -3.04 -16.03 -1.63
C ASP A 190 -2.52 -14.64 -1.22
N PRO A 191 -2.31 -13.72 -2.19
CA PRO A 191 -1.89 -12.36 -1.89
C PRO A 191 -2.87 -11.64 -0.96
N ARG A 192 -2.34 -10.93 0.03
CA ARG A 192 -3.12 -10.06 0.93
C ARG A 192 -2.58 -8.65 0.87
N TYR A 193 -3.49 -7.69 0.77
CA TYR A 193 -3.19 -6.26 0.74
C TYR A 193 -3.98 -5.59 1.84
N MET A 194 -3.33 -4.76 2.65
CA MET A 194 -4.01 -4.10 3.75
C MET A 194 -5.00 -3.06 3.24
N LEU A 195 -6.25 -3.19 3.68
CA LEU A 195 -7.36 -2.31 3.29
C LEU A 195 -7.51 -1.15 4.28
N ILE A 196 -8.17 -0.07 3.86
CA ILE A 196 -8.41 1.12 4.70
C ILE A 196 -8.99 0.78 6.09
N PRO A 197 -10.03 -0.07 6.23
CA PRO A 197 -10.58 -0.41 7.55
C PRO A 197 -9.57 -1.11 8.47
N GLN A 198 -8.69 -1.95 7.90
CA GLN A 198 -7.64 -2.64 8.65
C GLN A 198 -6.56 -1.66 9.11
N LEU A 199 -6.12 -0.76 8.21
CA LEU A 199 -5.19 0.33 8.53
C LEU A 199 -5.73 1.18 9.68
N ILE A 200 -6.96 1.68 9.56
CA ILE A 200 -7.60 2.51 10.59
C ILE A 200 -7.71 1.74 11.90
N SER A 201 -8.22 0.51 11.86
CA SER A 201 -8.42 -0.31 13.07
C SER A 201 -7.11 -0.56 13.83
N GLN A 202 -6.02 -0.91 13.13
CA GLN A 202 -4.72 -1.11 13.76
C GLN A 202 -4.17 0.20 14.36
N ILE A 203 -4.26 1.31 13.61
CA ILE A 203 -3.79 2.62 14.08
C ILE A 203 -4.54 3.09 15.33
N THR A 204 -5.88 3.01 15.33
CA THR A 204 -6.69 3.44 16.48
C THR A 204 -6.55 2.50 17.68
N THR A 205 -6.35 1.20 17.43
CA THR A 205 -6.10 0.23 18.50
C THR A 205 -4.75 0.52 19.17
N ALA A 206 -3.70 0.80 18.40
CA ALA A 206 -2.40 1.14 18.96
C ALA A 206 -2.45 2.46 19.76
N ASP A 207 -3.11 3.51 19.25
CA ASP A 207 -3.27 4.78 20.00
C ASP A 207 -3.97 4.55 21.35
N LYS A 208 -4.98 3.67 21.38
CA LYS A 208 -5.70 3.30 22.61
C LYS A 208 -4.85 2.46 23.55
N GLU A 209 -4.15 1.44 23.06
CA GLU A 209 -3.30 0.56 23.89
C GLU A 209 -2.15 1.36 24.54
N HIS A 210 -1.60 2.35 23.83
CA HIS A 210 -0.54 3.24 24.33
C HIS A 210 -1.04 4.49 25.06
N ASN A 211 -2.35 4.73 25.08
CA ASN A 211 -2.98 5.93 25.66
C ASN A 211 -2.40 7.25 25.13
N THR A 212 -2.03 7.30 23.85
CA THR A 212 -1.39 8.48 23.26
C THR A 212 -2.36 9.62 22.96
N SER A 213 -3.62 9.29 22.67
CA SER A 213 -4.75 10.23 22.52
C SER A 213 -4.62 11.26 21.40
N TYR A 214 -3.77 11.04 20.39
CA TYR A 214 -3.66 11.94 19.24
C TYR A 214 -4.33 11.41 17.96
N LEU A 215 -4.85 10.18 17.98
CA LEU A 215 -5.61 9.56 16.88
C LEU A 215 -7.06 9.24 17.28
N LEU A 216 -7.70 10.14 18.02
CA LEU A 216 -9.11 10.00 18.42
C LEU A 216 -10.01 9.85 17.19
N PRO A 217 -10.74 8.72 17.02
CA PRO A 217 -11.38 8.39 15.75
C PRO A 217 -12.36 9.46 15.22
N ASP A 218 -13.11 10.10 16.10
CA ASP A 218 -14.12 11.11 15.72
C ASP A 218 -13.55 12.53 15.56
N GLN A 219 -12.27 12.74 15.88
CA GLN A 219 -11.62 14.06 15.86
C GLN A 219 -10.40 14.13 14.93
N THR A 220 -9.94 12.99 14.43
CA THR A 220 -8.80 12.91 13.51
C THR A 220 -9.31 12.84 12.08
N LEU A 221 -9.03 13.88 11.30
CA LEU A 221 -9.28 13.91 9.86
C LEU A 221 -8.30 12.98 9.15
N ALA A 222 -8.82 12.26 8.16
CA ALA A 222 -8.06 11.33 7.35
C ALA A 222 -8.57 11.32 5.90
N ILE A 223 -7.72 10.83 5.00
CA ILE A 223 -8.03 10.70 3.57
C ILE A 223 -7.58 9.31 3.12
N ALA A 224 -8.51 8.52 2.60
CA ALA A 224 -8.22 7.26 1.93
C ALA A 224 -7.83 7.54 0.47
N LEU A 225 -6.70 6.99 0.06
CA LEU A 225 -6.19 7.01 -1.31
C LEU A 225 -6.25 5.59 -1.86
N CYS A 226 -7.11 5.37 -2.84
CA CYS A 226 -7.40 4.04 -3.37
C CYS A 226 -7.12 4.01 -4.87
N ARG A 227 -6.25 3.08 -5.30
CA ARG A 227 -5.87 2.84 -6.70
C ARG A 227 -5.42 4.12 -7.42
N MET A 228 -4.54 4.88 -6.75
CA MET A 228 -4.01 6.11 -7.30
C MET A 228 -3.37 5.86 -8.69
N GLY A 229 -3.75 6.65 -9.68
CA GLY A 229 -3.34 6.53 -11.08
C GLY A 229 -4.23 5.66 -11.97
N ALA A 230 -5.10 4.81 -11.40
CA ALA A 230 -5.99 3.95 -12.18
C ALA A 230 -7.25 4.69 -12.67
N ASP A 231 -7.91 4.16 -13.70
CA ASP A 231 -9.18 4.70 -14.21
C ASP A 231 -10.30 4.72 -13.15
N ASP A 232 -10.24 3.80 -12.19
CA ASP A 232 -11.16 3.69 -11.06
C ASP A 232 -10.53 4.20 -9.74
N GLU A 233 -9.57 5.13 -9.83
CA GLU A 233 -9.01 5.87 -8.69
C GLU A 233 -10.13 6.44 -7.82
N LEU A 234 -9.98 6.31 -6.50
CA LEU A 234 -10.93 6.78 -5.52
C LEU A 234 -10.22 7.48 -4.37
N ILE A 235 -10.67 8.70 -4.07
CA ILE A 235 -10.25 9.49 -2.91
C ILE A 235 -11.48 9.75 -2.05
N LEU A 236 -11.36 9.45 -0.75
CA LEU A 236 -12.42 9.69 0.23
C LEU A 236 -11.85 10.38 1.46
N SER A 237 -12.52 11.40 1.97
CA SER A 237 -12.10 12.12 3.17
C SER A 237 -13.18 12.11 4.26
N GLY A 238 -12.75 12.22 5.51
CA GLY A 238 -13.64 12.20 6.67
C GLY A 238 -12.85 12.07 7.96
N THR A 239 -13.52 11.79 9.05
CA THR A 239 -12.84 11.32 10.27
C THR A 239 -12.41 9.86 10.13
N LEU A 240 -11.46 9.40 10.94
CA LEU A 240 -11.10 7.97 10.99
C LEU A 240 -12.33 7.08 11.25
N SER A 241 -13.21 7.52 12.15
CA SER A 241 -14.48 6.84 12.48
C SER A 241 -15.43 6.76 11.28
N GLU A 242 -15.60 7.87 10.55
CA GLU A 242 -16.45 7.93 9.37
C GLU A 242 -15.94 7.02 8.25
N LEU A 243 -14.64 7.03 7.97
CA LEU A 243 -14.03 6.13 7.00
C LEU A 243 -14.18 4.66 7.43
N LEU A 244 -13.92 4.33 8.69
CA LEU A 244 -14.11 2.96 9.18
C LEU A 244 -15.57 2.48 9.03
N SER A 245 -16.53 3.37 9.25
CA SER A 245 -17.97 3.07 9.15
C SER A 245 -18.42 2.68 7.74
N LEU A 246 -17.73 3.14 6.68
CA LEU A 246 -18.09 2.80 5.29
C LEU A 246 -17.98 1.29 5.01
N ALA A 247 -17.10 0.58 5.71
CA ALA A 247 -16.91 -0.85 5.57
C ALA A 247 -17.60 -1.67 6.68
N SER A 248 -18.38 -1.00 7.54
CA SER A 248 -19.12 -1.65 8.62
C SER A 248 -20.48 -2.17 8.14
N ALA A 249 -21.12 -3.02 8.93
CA ALA A 249 -22.51 -3.39 8.70
C ALA A 249 -23.41 -2.16 8.77
N SER A 250 -24.44 -2.11 7.92
CA SER A 250 -25.27 -0.91 7.74
C SER A 250 -26.12 -0.55 8.96
N SER A 251 -26.35 -1.52 9.87
CA SER A 251 -27.11 -1.31 11.10
C SER A 251 -26.78 -2.35 12.18
N PRO A 252 -27.11 -2.10 13.47
CA PRO A 252 -27.01 -3.11 14.53
C PRO A 252 -27.86 -4.36 14.27
N ALA A 253 -28.97 -4.22 13.53
CA ALA A 253 -29.79 -5.35 13.12
C ALA A 253 -29.07 -6.22 12.08
N ASP A 254 -28.33 -5.62 11.15
CA ASP A 254 -27.50 -6.35 10.19
C ASP A 254 -26.34 -7.04 10.89
N GLN A 255 -25.68 -6.39 11.86
CA GLN A 255 -24.62 -7.03 12.67
C GLN A 255 -25.13 -8.27 13.37
N LYS A 256 -26.27 -8.15 14.07
CA LYS A 256 -26.86 -9.28 14.77
C LYS A 256 -27.26 -10.42 13.81
N LYS A 257 -27.81 -10.07 12.65
CA LYS A 257 -28.15 -11.06 11.63
C LYS A 257 -26.92 -11.82 11.14
N GLU A 258 -25.79 -11.13 10.99
CA GLU A 258 -24.54 -11.73 10.55
C GLU A 258 -23.94 -12.65 11.60
N GLU A 259 -24.03 -12.28 12.89
CA GLU A 259 -23.66 -13.12 14.03
C GLU A 259 -24.53 -14.39 14.06
N ASP A 260 -25.86 -14.24 13.95
CA ASP A 260 -26.80 -15.37 13.89
C ASP A 260 -26.50 -16.30 12.68
N GLU A 261 -26.10 -15.73 11.53
CA GLU A 261 -25.68 -16.49 10.33
C GLU A 261 -24.36 -17.23 10.54
N ASP A 262 -23.38 -16.60 11.19
CA ASP A 262 -22.09 -17.24 11.51
C ASP A 262 -22.27 -18.42 12.47
N GLU A 263 -23.10 -18.26 13.51
CA GLU A 263 -23.45 -19.34 14.44
C GLU A 263 -24.15 -20.51 13.72
N ALA A 264 -25.14 -20.22 12.89
CA ALA A 264 -25.86 -21.24 12.13
C ALA A 264 -24.94 -22.01 11.16
N LEU A 265 -24.06 -21.30 10.43
CA LEU A 265 -23.08 -21.93 9.54
C LEU A 265 -22.04 -22.74 10.32
N ALA A 266 -21.68 -22.30 11.52
CA ALA A 266 -20.74 -23.02 12.37
C ALA A 266 -21.32 -24.36 12.83
N ASP A 267 -22.58 -24.35 13.27
CA ASP A 267 -23.30 -25.56 13.65
C ASP A 267 -23.54 -26.50 12.46
N GLU A 268 -23.95 -25.97 11.30
CA GLU A 268 -24.25 -26.77 10.10
C GLU A 268 -22.99 -27.45 9.54
N ASN A 269 -21.87 -26.73 9.47
CA ASN A 269 -20.64 -27.22 8.87
C ASN A 269 -19.64 -27.82 9.88
N GLY A 270 -19.97 -27.78 11.18
CA GLY A 270 -19.05 -28.18 12.25
C GLY A 270 -17.77 -27.34 12.29
N TRP A 271 -17.87 -26.04 12.01
CA TRP A 271 -16.72 -25.13 12.00
C TRP A 271 -16.22 -24.84 13.41
N GLY A 272 -14.89 -24.77 13.56
CA GLY A 272 -14.25 -24.23 14.75
C GLY A 272 -14.09 -22.72 14.68
N GLU A 273 -13.51 -22.15 15.73
CA GLU A 273 -13.25 -20.70 15.84
C GLU A 273 -12.44 -20.14 14.66
N LYS A 274 -11.50 -20.93 14.10
CA LYS A 274 -10.66 -20.50 12.99
C LYS A 274 -11.44 -20.35 11.68
N GLU A 275 -12.33 -21.28 11.38
CA GLU A 275 -13.17 -21.25 10.19
C GLU A 275 -14.19 -20.10 10.28
N VAL A 276 -14.79 -19.88 11.45
CA VAL A 276 -15.68 -18.74 11.71
C VAL A 276 -14.93 -17.42 11.53
N ALA A 277 -13.74 -17.27 12.14
CA ALA A 277 -12.93 -16.07 11.99
C ALA A 277 -12.52 -15.82 10.52
N LYS A 278 -12.22 -16.87 9.76
CA LYS A 278 -11.92 -16.78 8.32
C LYS A 278 -13.14 -16.32 7.51
N HIS A 279 -14.33 -16.82 7.84
CA HIS A 279 -15.58 -16.39 7.20
C HIS A 279 -15.87 -14.91 7.48
N GLN A 280 -15.74 -14.49 8.74
CA GLN A 280 -15.89 -13.08 9.15
C GLN A 280 -14.87 -12.17 8.47
N ALA A 281 -13.60 -12.57 8.41
CA ALA A 281 -12.56 -11.80 7.74
C ALA A 281 -12.87 -11.61 6.25
N LYS A 282 -13.36 -12.66 5.57
CA LYS A 282 -13.77 -12.58 4.16
C LYS A 282 -14.94 -11.62 3.98
N ARG A 283 -15.96 -11.70 4.85
CA ARG A 283 -17.11 -10.79 4.82
C ARG A 283 -16.69 -9.32 5.02
N ALA A 284 -15.75 -9.07 5.94
CA ALA A 284 -15.19 -7.74 6.19
C ALA A 284 -14.38 -7.22 4.98
N GLU A 285 -13.60 -8.09 4.34
CA GLU A 285 -12.89 -7.78 3.09
C GLU A 285 -13.86 -7.42 1.96
N GLU A 286 -14.95 -8.18 1.77
CA GLU A 286 -15.98 -7.88 0.76
C GLU A 286 -16.64 -6.51 0.99
N ARG A 287 -16.90 -6.13 2.24
CA ARG A 287 -17.40 -4.78 2.57
C ARG A 287 -16.37 -3.70 2.30
N ALA A 288 -15.12 -3.93 2.68
CA ALA A 288 -14.04 -3.00 2.43
C ALA A 288 -13.85 -2.78 0.92
N VAL A 289 -13.86 -3.84 0.12
CA VAL A 289 -13.81 -3.74 -1.36
C VAL A 289 -15.04 -3.05 -1.93
N LYS A 290 -16.24 -3.27 -1.37
CA LYS A 290 -17.44 -2.54 -1.78
C LYS A 290 -17.33 -1.03 -1.50
N ALA A 291 -16.74 -0.65 -0.36
CA ALA A 291 -16.61 0.74 0.05
C ALA A 291 -15.47 1.48 -0.65
N TYR A 292 -14.33 0.82 -0.82
CA TYR A 292 -13.07 1.43 -1.23
C TYR A 292 -12.58 0.95 -2.59
N GLY A 293 -13.21 -0.06 -3.19
CA GLY A 293 -12.72 -0.79 -4.36
C GLY A 293 -11.57 -1.75 -4.01
N LYS A 294 -11.05 -2.44 -5.03
CA LYS A 294 -9.91 -3.37 -4.87
C LYS A 294 -8.64 -2.61 -4.41
N PRO A 295 -7.64 -3.31 -3.84
CA PRO A 295 -6.30 -2.75 -3.61
C PRO A 295 -5.71 -2.12 -4.90
N LEU A 296 -4.75 -1.20 -4.81
CA LEU A 296 -3.94 -0.85 -3.64
C LEU A 296 -4.47 0.39 -2.89
N HIS A 297 -4.38 0.37 -1.55
CA HIS A 297 -4.85 1.46 -0.68
C HIS A 297 -3.72 2.10 0.12
N SER A 298 -3.88 3.37 0.49
CA SER A 298 -3.04 4.08 1.44
C SER A 298 -3.90 5.06 2.24
N LEU A 299 -3.50 5.37 3.47
CA LEU A 299 -4.22 6.29 4.33
C LEU A 299 -3.37 7.52 4.62
N VAL A 300 -3.95 8.71 4.53
CA VAL A 300 -3.34 9.94 5.03
C VAL A 300 -3.98 10.33 6.34
N VAL A 301 -3.18 10.49 7.39
CA VAL A 301 -3.59 11.14 8.64
C VAL A 301 -3.28 12.62 8.53
N VAL A 302 -4.31 13.47 8.64
CA VAL A 302 -4.15 14.91 8.45
C VAL A 302 -3.56 15.54 9.72
N GLY A 303 -2.39 16.16 9.59
CA GLY A 303 -1.76 16.99 10.61
C GLY A 303 -2.49 18.31 10.91
N LYS A 304 -2.19 18.89 12.08
CA LYS A 304 -2.86 20.09 12.59
C LYS A 304 -2.55 21.39 11.83
N ARG A 305 -1.48 21.48 11.04
CA ARG A 305 -1.20 22.64 10.17
C ARG A 305 -2.00 22.55 8.86
N LEU A 306 -3.32 22.46 8.99
CA LEU A 306 -4.22 22.39 7.85
C LEU A 306 -4.51 23.80 7.32
N HIS A 307 -4.20 24.05 6.05
CA HIS A 307 -4.49 25.32 5.38
C HIS A 307 -5.94 25.37 4.87
N PRO A 308 -6.62 26.54 4.82
CA PRO A 308 -8.00 26.64 4.33
C PRO A 308 -8.20 26.09 2.90
N LEU A 309 -7.21 26.26 2.02
CA LEU A 309 -7.23 25.65 0.69
C LEU A 309 -7.15 24.12 0.73
N GLU A 310 -6.33 23.55 1.62
CA GLU A 310 -6.23 22.10 1.81
C GLU A 310 -7.55 21.56 2.37
N ARG A 311 -8.12 22.25 3.37
CA ARG A 311 -9.46 21.94 3.91
C ARG A 311 -10.51 21.94 2.80
N GLY A 312 -10.51 22.97 1.95
CA GLY A 312 -11.46 23.12 0.86
C GLY A 312 -11.31 22.05 -0.22
N TYR A 313 -10.07 21.77 -0.64
CA TYR A 313 -9.79 20.77 -1.66
C TYR A 313 -10.10 19.37 -1.15
N ALA A 314 -9.52 18.95 -0.03
CA ALA A 314 -9.77 17.64 0.54
C ALA A 314 -11.24 17.44 0.94
N GLY A 315 -11.93 18.52 1.30
CA GLY A 315 -13.37 18.53 1.57
C GLY A 315 -14.27 18.24 0.36
N MET A 316 -13.75 18.32 -0.88
CA MET A 316 -14.48 17.87 -2.08
C MET A 316 -14.68 16.35 -2.10
N TYR A 317 -13.83 15.60 -1.37
CA TYR A 317 -13.87 14.14 -1.29
C TYR A 317 -14.61 13.62 -0.06
N LYS A 318 -15.28 14.49 0.71
CA LYS A 318 -15.85 14.09 1.99
C LYS A 318 -16.99 13.08 1.81
N VAL A 319 -16.99 12.07 2.68
CA VAL A 319 -18.04 11.05 2.66
C VAL A 319 -19.41 11.67 3.01
N PRO A 320 -20.54 11.10 2.52
CA PRO A 320 -21.85 11.64 2.81
C PRO A 320 -22.12 11.77 4.31
N GLY A 321 -22.57 12.95 4.75
CA GLY A 321 -22.83 13.23 6.16
C GLY A 321 -21.57 13.51 7.01
N SER A 322 -20.39 13.59 6.39
CA SER A 322 -19.12 13.82 7.11
C SER A 322 -19.10 15.16 7.87
N ARG A 323 -18.50 15.11 9.05
CA ARG A 323 -18.15 16.25 9.91
C ARG A 323 -16.81 16.90 9.54
N TRP A 324 -16.24 16.62 8.36
CA TRP A 324 -14.96 17.16 7.89
C TRP A 324 -14.76 18.65 8.20
N ASP A 325 -15.73 19.49 7.80
CA ASP A 325 -15.68 20.94 7.97
C ASP A 325 -15.78 21.40 9.43
N GLU A 326 -16.60 20.71 10.21
CA GLU A 326 -16.79 20.97 11.64
C GLU A 326 -15.51 20.61 12.40
N VAL A 327 -14.96 19.42 12.17
CA VAL A 327 -13.72 18.94 12.80
C VAL A 327 -12.52 19.80 12.38
N ALA A 328 -12.43 20.19 11.12
CA ALA A 328 -11.38 21.09 10.64
C ALA A 328 -11.42 22.44 11.37
N LYS A 329 -12.61 22.97 11.65
CA LYS A 329 -12.76 24.22 12.40
C LYS A 329 -12.47 24.02 13.89
N GLU A 330 -13.14 23.08 14.53
CA GLU A 330 -13.17 22.92 15.99
C GLU A 330 -11.91 22.27 16.55
N VAL A 331 -11.35 21.29 15.83
CA VAL A 331 -10.22 20.48 16.31
C VAL A 331 -8.91 20.88 15.64
N TYR A 332 -8.94 21.45 14.44
CA TYR A 332 -7.74 21.88 13.70
C TYR A 332 -7.56 23.41 13.69
N GLY A 333 -8.55 24.19 14.13
CA GLY A 333 -8.49 25.66 14.12
C GLY A 333 -8.43 26.25 12.70
N CYS A 334 -8.82 25.49 11.68
CA CYS A 334 -8.76 25.87 10.28
C CYS A 334 -10.09 26.55 9.87
N GLU A 335 -10.13 27.88 9.96
CA GLU A 335 -11.27 28.68 9.51
C GLU A 335 -11.35 28.78 7.97
N SER A 336 -12.53 29.12 7.45
CA SER A 336 -12.85 29.17 6.01
C SER A 336 -12.19 30.32 5.26
#